data_AF-A0A1H0PA07-F1
#
_entry.id   AF-A0A1H0PA07-F1
#
_cell.length_a   1.000
_cell.length_b   1.000
_cell.length_c   1.000
_cell.angle_alpha   90.00
_cell.angle_beta   90.00
_cell.angle_gamma   90.00
#
_symmetry.space_group_name_H-M   'P 1'
#
loop_
_entity.id
_entity.type
_entity.pdbx_description
1 polymer ?
#
loop_
_entity_poly.entity_id
_entity_poly.type
_entity_poly.pdbx_seq_one_letter_code
_entity_poly.pdbx_strand_id
1 'polypeptide(L)'
;AVRPSLISFDRYPILADGSIDTAYFDTWAIIREAALTARIPAWTYIQSTGFNGHAVPTASQLAWQINTSLAYGCKGIQYFTYWTPDPARGEGYTQALITTDGQQTPLYQAARTLNTTWLQPTGRQLKPLTTETVHHANEPQPPTGTTPFTPGTHLTHTTGDPALLTLYTHPHQPNDTRHLLITNRHADKPATLRVGINTRYAAARYDPGGDRYAPVAARSGVLDVSLAPGAAALYRLSAT
;
A
#
# COMPACT_ATOMS: atom_id res chain seq x y z
N ALA A 1 -30.52 -1.33 12.36
CA ALA A 1 -29.28 -1.25 11.55
C ALA A 1 -28.12 -1.85 12.34
N VAL A 2 -27.21 -2.57 11.68
CA VAL A 2 -25.99 -3.11 12.30
C VAL A 2 -24.92 -2.02 12.46
N ARG A 3 -24.00 -2.19 13.41
CA ARG A 3 -22.87 -1.27 13.66
C ARG A 3 -21.56 -2.08 13.81
N PRO A 4 -20.93 -2.47 12.69
CA PRO A 4 -19.71 -3.27 12.75
C PRO A 4 -18.55 -2.44 13.31
N SER A 5 -17.59 -3.10 13.94
CA SER A 5 -16.38 -2.46 14.48
C SER A 5 -15.27 -2.28 13.44
N LEU A 6 -15.40 -2.90 12.26
CA LEU A 6 -14.49 -2.80 11.13
C LEU A 6 -15.22 -3.15 9.83
N ILE A 7 -14.65 -2.76 8.69
CA ILE A 7 -15.02 -3.26 7.37
C ILE A 7 -13.85 -4.08 6.82
N SER A 8 -14.14 -5.24 6.24
CA SER A 8 -13.13 -6.08 5.58
C SER A 8 -13.66 -6.56 4.25
N PHE A 9 -12.76 -6.75 3.29
CA PHE A 9 -13.10 -7.31 1.99
C PHE A 9 -11.96 -8.22 1.49
N ASP A 10 -12.27 -8.97 0.45
CA ASP A 10 -11.35 -9.74 -0.35
C ASP A 10 -11.48 -9.37 -1.83
N ARG A 11 -10.35 -9.03 -2.45
CA ARG A 11 -10.22 -8.89 -3.89
C ARG A 11 -8.79 -9.22 -4.26
N TYR A 12 -8.61 -10.18 -5.16
CA TYR A 12 -7.32 -10.80 -5.43
C TYR A 12 -6.78 -10.30 -6.77
N PRO A 13 -5.76 -9.42 -6.78
CA PRO A 13 -5.41 -8.68 -7.98
C PRO A 13 -4.41 -9.39 -8.89
N ILE A 14 -3.79 -10.50 -8.47
CA ILE A 14 -2.70 -11.15 -9.20
C ILE A 14 -3.27 -12.26 -10.09
N LEU A 15 -3.42 -11.98 -11.38
CA LEU A 15 -4.04 -12.86 -12.35
C LEU A 15 -3.03 -13.84 -12.98
N ALA A 16 -3.51 -15.00 -13.39
CA ALA A 16 -2.69 -16.07 -13.98
C ALA A 16 -2.13 -15.72 -15.35
N ASP A 17 -2.72 -14.76 -16.07
CA ASP A 17 -2.21 -14.24 -17.34
C ASP A 17 -1.09 -13.20 -17.16
N GLY A 18 -0.69 -12.92 -15.91
CA GLY A 18 0.35 -11.95 -15.56
C GLY A 18 -0.14 -10.51 -15.50
N SER A 19 -1.42 -10.26 -15.75
CA SER A 19 -2.02 -8.93 -15.57
C SER A 19 -2.45 -8.68 -14.12
N ILE A 20 -2.80 -7.42 -13.83
CA ILE A 20 -3.31 -6.99 -12.53
C ILE A 20 -4.77 -6.59 -12.70
N ASP A 21 -5.67 -7.13 -11.87
CA ASP A 21 -7.05 -6.65 -11.80
C ASP A 21 -7.06 -5.21 -11.24
N THR A 22 -7.25 -4.23 -12.12
CA THR A 22 -7.23 -2.81 -11.77
C THR A 22 -8.45 -2.37 -10.97
N ALA A 23 -9.55 -3.12 -10.98
CA ALA A 23 -10.70 -2.82 -10.13
C ALA A 23 -10.43 -3.13 -8.64
N TYR A 24 -9.24 -3.67 -8.32
CA TYR A 24 -8.66 -3.62 -6.98
C TYR A 24 -8.60 -2.19 -6.41
N PHE A 25 -8.24 -1.20 -7.23
CA PHE A 25 -8.13 0.19 -6.81
C PHE A 25 -9.50 0.86 -6.59
N ASP A 26 -10.48 0.54 -7.44
CA ASP A 26 -11.86 1.01 -7.30
C ASP A 26 -12.48 0.47 -6.00
N THR A 27 -12.30 -0.83 -5.75
CA THR A 27 -12.76 -1.47 -4.51
C THR A 27 -12.14 -0.81 -3.29
N TRP A 28 -10.83 -0.53 -3.33
CA TRP A 28 -10.15 0.19 -2.26
C TRP A 28 -10.64 1.63 -2.07
N ALA A 29 -10.98 2.34 -3.15
CA ALA A 29 -11.55 3.68 -3.07
C ALA A 29 -12.91 3.66 -2.34
N ILE A 30 -13.80 2.73 -2.73
CA ILE A 30 -15.11 2.52 -2.11
C ILE A 30 -14.97 2.16 -0.63
N ILE A 31 -14.10 1.19 -0.30
CA ILE A 31 -13.90 0.72 1.08
C ILE A 31 -13.30 1.83 1.95
N ARG A 32 -12.34 2.61 1.42
CA ARG A 32 -11.78 3.77 2.13
C ARG A 32 -12.87 4.78 2.46
N GLU A 33 -13.70 5.16 1.49
CA GLU A 33 -14.78 6.13 1.70
C GLU A 33 -15.78 5.64 2.77
N ALA A 34 -16.21 4.38 2.67
CA ALA A 34 -17.10 3.77 3.64
C ALA A 34 -16.49 3.73 5.05
N ALA A 35 -15.22 3.34 5.17
CA ALA A 35 -14.49 3.27 6.44
C ALA A 35 -14.32 4.66 7.09
N LEU A 36 -13.98 5.68 6.31
CA LEU A 36 -13.86 7.06 6.79
C LEU A 36 -15.22 7.62 7.23
N THR A 37 -16.27 7.38 6.45
CA THR A 37 -17.64 7.83 6.76
C THR A 37 -18.15 7.19 8.05
N ALA A 38 -17.94 5.89 8.21
CA ALA A 38 -18.35 5.15 9.40
C ALA A 38 -17.40 5.28 10.59
N ARG A 39 -16.20 5.87 10.40
CA ARG A 39 -15.12 5.98 11.39
C ARG A 39 -14.69 4.63 11.98
N ILE A 40 -14.59 3.62 11.11
CA ILE A 40 -14.13 2.28 11.47
C ILE A 40 -12.90 1.89 10.64
N PRO A 41 -12.01 1.02 11.14
CA PRO A 41 -10.86 0.54 10.38
C PRO A 41 -11.29 -0.31 9.17
N ALA A 42 -10.57 -0.16 8.06
CA ALA A 42 -10.65 -1.03 6.90
C ALA A 42 -9.57 -2.12 6.95
N TRP A 43 -9.95 -3.36 6.67
CA TRP A 43 -9.09 -4.54 6.60
C TRP A 43 -9.18 -5.17 5.21
N THR A 44 -8.17 -5.96 4.83
CA THR A 44 -8.19 -6.71 3.58
C THR A 44 -7.59 -8.09 3.75
N TYR A 45 -8.01 -9.01 2.89
CA TYR A 45 -7.20 -10.17 2.53
C TYR A 45 -6.17 -9.81 1.46
N ILE A 46 -4.99 -10.38 1.59
CA ILE A 46 -3.88 -10.35 0.63
C ILE A 46 -3.84 -11.72 -0.03
N GLN A 47 -3.83 -11.75 -1.36
CA GLN A 47 -3.64 -12.96 -2.12
C GLN A 47 -2.29 -13.57 -1.74
N SER A 48 -2.30 -14.81 -1.29
CA SER A 48 -1.09 -15.58 -0.97
C SER A 48 -1.19 -17.02 -1.46
N THR A 49 -2.07 -17.28 -2.43
CA THR A 49 -2.26 -18.56 -3.11
C THR A 49 -2.72 -18.30 -4.55
N GLY A 50 -2.48 -19.25 -5.45
CA GLY A 50 -3.11 -19.27 -6.77
C GLY A 50 -4.37 -20.15 -6.74
N PHE A 51 -5.35 -19.82 -7.58
CA PHE A 51 -6.66 -20.50 -7.72
C PHE A 51 -7.39 -19.92 -8.93
N ASN A 52 -8.29 -20.67 -9.60
CA ASN A 52 -9.19 -20.18 -10.66
C ASN A 52 -8.80 -18.86 -11.37
N GLY A 53 -7.82 -18.89 -12.28
CA GLY A 53 -7.40 -17.71 -13.04
C GLY A 53 -6.51 -16.70 -12.29
N HIS A 54 -6.07 -17.04 -11.08
CA HIS A 54 -5.17 -16.26 -10.24
C HIS A 54 -3.86 -17.02 -9.99
N ALA A 55 -2.74 -16.30 -10.05
CA ALA A 55 -1.41 -16.88 -9.83
C ALA A 55 -1.02 -16.93 -8.34
N VAL A 56 -0.03 -17.76 -8.00
CA VAL A 56 0.71 -17.58 -6.74
C VAL A 56 1.54 -16.30 -6.88
N PRO A 57 1.39 -15.30 -5.99
CA PRO A 57 2.11 -14.04 -6.14
C PRO A 57 3.61 -14.21 -5.90
N THR A 58 4.39 -13.38 -6.57
CA THR A 58 5.81 -13.18 -6.26
C THR A 58 5.99 -12.39 -4.96
N ALA A 59 7.22 -12.34 -4.44
CA ALA A 59 7.53 -11.52 -3.26
C ALA A 59 7.25 -10.01 -3.49
N SER A 60 7.52 -9.51 -4.70
CA SER A 60 7.24 -8.11 -5.06
C SER A 60 5.74 -7.84 -5.22
N GLN A 61 4.98 -8.77 -5.78
CA GLN A 61 3.52 -8.69 -5.85
C GLN A 61 2.88 -8.73 -4.46
N LEU A 62 3.43 -9.51 -3.53
CA LEU A 62 3.00 -9.51 -2.13
C LEU A 62 3.24 -8.14 -1.47
N ALA A 63 4.42 -7.56 -1.67
CA ALA A 63 4.75 -6.21 -1.19
C ALA A 63 3.84 -5.15 -1.80
N TRP A 64 3.55 -5.26 -3.09
CA TRP A 64 2.68 -4.34 -3.82
C TRP A 64 1.24 -4.34 -3.30
N GLN A 65 0.67 -5.54 -3.05
CA GLN A 65 -0.69 -5.66 -2.48
C GLN A 65 -0.75 -4.97 -1.11
N ILE A 66 0.25 -5.24 -0.25
CA ILE A 66 0.32 -4.66 1.10
C ILE A 66 0.50 -3.15 1.03
N ASN A 67 1.43 -2.64 0.22
CA ASN A 67 1.69 -1.20 0.14
C ASN A 67 0.54 -0.43 -0.51
N THR A 68 -0.13 -1.00 -1.51
CA THR A 68 -1.35 -0.44 -2.08
C THR A 68 -2.45 -0.40 -1.02
N SER A 69 -2.64 -1.48 -0.26
CA SER A 69 -3.61 -1.51 0.84
C SER A 69 -3.30 -0.44 1.89
N LEU A 70 -2.03 -0.33 2.29
CA LEU A 70 -1.59 0.72 3.20
C LEU A 70 -1.93 2.08 2.62
N ALA A 71 -1.58 2.40 1.37
CA ALA A 71 -1.90 3.67 0.71
C ALA A 71 -3.39 4.06 0.80
N TYR A 72 -4.31 3.11 0.71
CA TYR A 72 -5.74 3.40 0.86
C TYR A 72 -6.23 3.51 2.32
N GLY A 73 -5.32 3.37 3.29
CA GLY A 73 -5.59 3.55 4.71
C GLY A 73 -5.92 2.27 5.46
N CYS A 74 -5.59 1.10 4.89
CA CYS A 74 -5.79 -0.19 5.53
C CYS A 74 -5.14 -0.25 6.94
N LYS A 75 -5.86 -0.86 7.88
CA LYS A 75 -5.47 -1.01 9.29
C LYS A 75 -5.26 -2.46 9.71
N GLY A 76 -5.67 -3.42 8.90
CA GLY A 76 -5.51 -4.84 9.18
C GLY A 76 -5.31 -5.66 7.91
N ILE A 77 -4.34 -6.56 7.97
CA ILE A 77 -3.92 -7.40 6.85
C ILE A 77 -4.11 -8.86 7.24
N GLN A 78 -4.74 -9.61 6.35
CA GLN A 78 -4.98 -11.05 6.47
C GLN A 78 -4.45 -11.74 5.21
N TYR A 79 -4.02 -12.99 5.32
CA TYR A 79 -3.53 -13.76 4.16
C TYR A 79 -4.56 -14.77 3.73
N PHE A 80 -4.95 -14.72 2.45
CA PHE A 80 -5.76 -15.76 1.83
C PHE A 80 -4.90 -16.56 0.84
N THR A 81 -4.44 -17.76 1.20
CA THR A 81 -4.58 -18.39 2.52
C THR A 81 -3.24 -18.57 3.22
N TYR A 82 -3.31 -18.78 4.53
CA TYR A 82 -2.15 -19.18 5.31
C TYR A 82 -1.73 -20.62 4.97
N TRP A 83 -2.67 -21.57 5.01
CA TRP A 83 -2.43 -22.97 4.67
C TRP A 83 -3.00 -23.28 3.28
N THR A 84 -2.29 -24.07 2.50
CA THR A 84 -2.73 -24.51 1.17
C THR A 84 -4.01 -25.31 1.35
N PRO A 85 -5.14 -24.88 0.76
CA PRO A 85 -6.37 -25.64 0.84
C PRO A 85 -6.17 -27.03 0.22
N ASP A 86 -6.83 -28.04 0.79
CA ASP A 86 -6.86 -29.36 0.18
C ASP A 86 -7.39 -29.24 -1.26
N PRO A 87 -6.68 -29.77 -2.28
CA PRO A 87 -7.13 -29.74 -3.68
C PRO A 87 -8.55 -30.28 -3.89
N ALA A 88 -9.03 -31.17 -3.01
CA ALA A 88 -10.39 -31.70 -3.04
C ALA A 88 -11.48 -30.68 -2.65
N ARG A 89 -11.11 -29.50 -2.12
CA ARG A 89 -12.04 -28.42 -1.74
C ARG A 89 -12.55 -27.58 -2.91
N GLY A 90 -12.12 -27.87 -4.14
CA GLY A 90 -12.54 -27.14 -5.35
C GLY A 90 -11.66 -25.94 -5.68
N GLU A 91 -12.08 -25.15 -6.66
CA GLU A 91 -11.45 -23.88 -7.12
C GLU A 91 -10.00 -23.94 -7.64
N GLY A 92 -9.44 -25.14 -7.77
CA GLY A 92 -8.10 -25.32 -8.34
C GLY A 92 -7.01 -24.64 -7.51
N TYR A 93 -7.13 -24.66 -6.17
CA TYR A 93 -6.13 -24.09 -5.28
C TYR A 93 -4.75 -24.69 -5.52
N THR A 94 -3.76 -23.81 -5.59
CA THR A 94 -2.34 -24.13 -5.67
C THR A 94 -1.62 -23.68 -4.41
N GLN A 95 -0.29 -23.63 -4.42
CA GLN A 95 0.53 -23.40 -3.25
C GLN A 95 0.22 -22.07 -2.53
N ALA A 96 0.03 -22.14 -1.21
CA ALA A 96 -0.13 -20.99 -0.33
C ALA A 96 1.15 -20.65 0.49
N LEU A 97 1.04 -20.02 1.65
CA LEU A 97 2.20 -19.79 2.54
C LEU A 97 2.73 -21.09 3.16
N ILE A 98 1.83 -21.96 3.61
CA ILE A 98 2.15 -23.28 4.13
C ILE A 98 1.59 -24.34 3.17
N THR A 99 2.36 -25.36 2.82
CA THR A 99 1.91 -26.49 1.99
C THR A 99 0.86 -27.34 2.69
N THR A 100 0.18 -28.24 1.97
CA THR A 100 -0.85 -29.12 2.56
C THR A 100 -0.31 -29.99 3.71
N ASP A 101 0.96 -30.41 3.63
CA ASP A 101 1.70 -31.19 4.63
C ASP A 101 2.43 -30.36 5.70
N GLY A 102 2.21 -29.04 5.74
CA GLY A 102 2.69 -28.18 6.84
C GLY A 102 4.08 -27.60 6.68
N GLN A 103 4.66 -27.66 5.48
CA GLN A 103 5.97 -27.06 5.18
C GLN A 103 5.85 -25.59 4.78
N GLN A 104 6.84 -24.79 5.16
CA GLN A 104 6.92 -23.38 4.77
C GLN A 104 7.33 -23.25 3.31
N THR A 105 6.62 -22.40 2.56
CA THR A 105 6.96 -22.11 1.16
C THR A 105 7.88 -20.90 1.03
N PRO A 106 8.50 -20.66 -0.14
CA PRO A 106 9.24 -19.41 -0.37
C PRO A 106 8.40 -18.16 -0.12
N LEU A 107 7.09 -18.22 -0.41
CA LEU A 107 6.17 -17.11 -0.16
C LEU A 107 5.97 -16.85 1.33
N TYR A 108 6.01 -17.87 2.19
CA TYR A 108 6.04 -17.67 3.65
C TYR A 108 7.27 -16.89 4.10
N GLN A 109 8.46 -17.20 3.57
CA GLN A 109 9.67 -16.45 3.94
C GLN A 109 9.61 -15.00 3.45
N ALA A 110 9.06 -14.77 2.26
CA ALA A 110 8.81 -13.43 1.74
C ALA A 110 7.83 -12.65 2.63
N ALA A 111 6.69 -13.27 2.99
CA ALA A 111 5.69 -12.68 3.89
C ALA A 111 6.28 -12.38 5.27
N ARG A 112 7.02 -13.32 5.87
CA ARG A 112 7.69 -13.13 7.16
C ARG A 112 8.63 -11.93 7.11
N THR A 113 9.50 -11.87 6.11
CA THR A 113 10.49 -10.79 5.95
C THR A 113 9.80 -9.45 5.77
N LEU A 114 8.82 -9.37 4.86
CA LEU A 114 8.05 -8.14 4.64
C LEU A 114 7.30 -7.69 5.90
N ASN A 115 6.74 -8.64 6.63
CA ASN A 115 5.97 -8.34 7.83
C ASN A 115 6.81 -7.76 8.94
N THR A 116 7.98 -8.35 9.21
CA THR A 116 8.83 -7.95 10.33
C THR A 116 9.69 -6.73 10.01
N THR A 117 10.16 -6.60 8.76
CA THR A 117 11.13 -5.55 8.39
C THR A 117 10.47 -4.27 7.89
N TRP A 118 9.23 -4.35 7.38
CA TRP A 118 8.54 -3.21 6.78
C TRP A 118 7.14 -2.99 7.36
N LEU A 119 6.23 -3.98 7.24
CA LEU A 119 4.82 -3.76 7.59
C LEU A 119 4.63 -3.44 9.07
N GLN A 120 5.28 -4.15 9.99
CA GLN A 120 5.16 -3.90 11.42
C GLN A 120 5.69 -2.51 11.81
N PRO A 121 6.93 -2.09 11.49
CA PRO A 121 7.41 -0.74 11.80
C PRO A 121 6.60 0.35 11.10
N THR A 122 6.39 0.26 9.78
CA THR A 122 5.61 1.27 9.03
C THR A 122 4.16 1.32 9.49
N GLY A 123 3.56 0.17 9.81
CA GLY A 123 2.21 0.08 10.36
C GLY A 123 2.08 0.76 11.72
N ARG A 124 3.11 0.76 12.58
CA ARG A 124 3.10 1.53 13.84
C ARG A 124 3.01 3.04 13.57
N GLN A 125 3.64 3.53 12.51
CA GLN A 125 3.57 4.94 12.09
C GLN A 125 2.20 5.29 11.49
N LEU A 126 1.64 4.40 10.65
CA LEU A 126 0.41 4.69 9.90
C LEU A 126 -0.88 4.41 10.69
N LYS A 127 -0.88 3.49 11.67
CA LYS A 127 -2.06 3.14 12.46
C LYS A 127 -2.77 4.34 13.10
N PRO A 128 -2.10 5.28 13.78
CA PRO A 128 -2.77 6.43 14.40
C PRO A 128 -3.26 7.50 13.40
N LEU A 129 -2.89 7.39 12.12
CA LEU A 129 -3.18 8.41 11.12
C LEU A 129 -4.44 8.10 10.30
N THR A 130 -5.02 9.11 9.67
CA THR A 130 -6.15 8.97 8.74
C THR A 130 -5.71 9.42 7.34
N THR A 131 -6.11 8.69 6.31
CA THR A 131 -5.84 9.09 4.92
C THR A 131 -6.61 10.37 4.60
N GLU A 132 -5.89 11.42 4.24
CA GLU A 132 -6.46 12.69 3.78
C GLU A 132 -6.72 12.60 2.27
N THR A 133 -5.70 12.23 1.49
CA THR A 133 -5.80 12.04 0.03
C THR A 133 -5.11 10.75 -0.41
N VAL A 134 -5.59 10.18 -1.52
CA VAL A 134 -4.94 9.08 -2.25
C VAL A 134 -4.96 9.46 -3.72
N HIS A 135 -3.81 9.83 -4.27
CA HIS A 135 -3.71 10.25 -5.67
C HIS A 135 -2.91 9.27 -6.50
N HIS A 136 -3.41 8.95 -7.69
CA HIS A 136 -2.67 8.23 -8.74
C HIS A 136 -1.88 9.25 -9.56
N ALA A 137 -0.56 9.20 -9.44
CA ALA A 137 0.38 10.12 -10.06
C ALA A 137 1.04 9.51 -11.30
N ASN A 138 1.34 10.36 -12.28
CA ASN A 138 2.02 10.01 -13.53
C ASN A 138 1.36 8.87 -14.33
N GLU A 139 0.08 8.58 -14.10
CA GLU A 139 -0.71 7.59 -14.84
C GLU A 139 -1.68 8.35 -15.77
N PRO A 140 -1.52 8.29 -17.11
CA PRO A 140 -2.34 9.08 -18.04
C PRO A 140 -3.85 8.77 -17.95
N GLN A 141 -4.18 7.52 -17.65
CA GLN A 141 -5.54 7.04 -17.46
C GLN A 141 -5.58 6.20 -16.18
N PRO A 142 -5.76 6.83 -15.01
CA PRO A 142 -5.81 6.09 -13.77
C PRO A 142 -7.09 5.21 -13.73
N PRO A 143 -7.10 4.10 -12.97
CA PRO A 143 -8.24 3.19 -12.92
C PRO A 143 -9.54 3.89 -12.52
N THR A 144 -10.68 3.35 -12.96
CA THR A 144 -12.01 3.82 -12.54
C THR A 144 -12.12 3.90 -11.02
N GLY A 145 -12.83 4.92 -10.51
CA GLY A 145 -13.03 5.14 -9.08
C GLY A 145 -11.83 5.75 -8.35
N THR A 146 -10.72 6.01 -9.05
CA THR A 146 -9.52 6.60 -8.45
C THR A 146 -9.39 8.10 -8.76
N THR A 147 -8.56 8.79 -7.99
CA THR A 147 -8.33 10.23 -8.15
C THR A 147 -6.96 10.49 -8.76
N PRO A 148 -6.84 11.15 -9.92
CA PRO A 148 -5.55 11.56 -10.48
C PRO A 148 -4.87 12.59 -9.57
N PHE A 149 -3.53 12.62 -9.59
CA PHE A 149 -2.79 13.64 -8.89
C PHE A 149 -3.10 15.04 -9.39
N THR A 150 -3.35 15.93 -8.44
CA THR A 150 -3.43 17.37 -8.64
C THR A 150 -2.47 18.07 -7.66
N PRO A 151 -1.72 19.10 -8.11
CA PRO A 151 -0.95 19.96 -7.23
C PRO A 151 -1.80 20.55 -6.10
N GLY A 152 -1.22 20.65 -4.90
CA GLY A 152 -1.88 21.21 -3.73
C GLY A 152 -0.88 21.83 -2.75
N THR A 153 -1.32 21.98 -1.50
CA THR A 153 -0.56 22.69 -0.46
C THR A 153 0.78 22.04 -0.16
N HIS A 154 0.82 20.72 0.07
CA HIS A 154 2.02 20.00 0.47
C HIS A 154 2.84 19.49 -0.74
N LEU A 155 2.16 19.04 -1.79
CA LEU A 155 2.77 18.46 -2.99
C LEU A 155 2.50 19.34 -4.21
N THR A 156 3.54 19.82 -4.90
CA THR A 156 3.41 20.84 -5.94
C THR A 156 3.42 20.28 -7.37
N HIS A 157 4.12 19.17 -7.60
CA HIS A 157 4.18 18.50 -8.90
C HIS A 157 4.74 17.08 -8.74
N THR A 158 4.63 16.27 -9.80
CA THR A 158 5.22 14.94 -9.87
C THR A 158 5.62 14.63 -11.31
N THR A 159 6.74 13.92 -11.49
CA THR A 159 7.22 13.40 -12.78
C THR A 159 7.88 12.03 -12.60
N GLY A 160 8.13 11.31 -13.70
CA GLY A 160 8.75 9.98 -13.70
C GLY A 160 7.71 8.86 -13.73
N ASP A 161 8.02 7.74 -13.09
CA ASP A 161 7.19 6.54 -13.12
C ASP A 161 5.86 6.71 -12.35
N PRO A 162 4.81 5.95 -12.71
CA PRO A 162 3.54 5.93 -12.00
C PRO A 162 3.67 5.53 -10.52
N ALA A 163 2.92 6.20 -9.64
CA ALA A 163 2.91 5.90 -8.20
C ALA A 163 1.60 6.34 -7.54
N LEU A 164 1.31 5.78 -6.37
CA LEU A 164 0.30 6.36 -5.47
C LEU A 164 0.98 7.36 -4.54
N LEU A 165 0.44 8.57 -4.46
CA LEU A 165 0.84 9.61 -3.50
C LEU A 165 -0.28 9.75 -2.47
N THR A 166 -0.06 9.24 -1.27
CA THR A 166 -1.04 9.28 -0.18
C THR A 166 -0.59 10.22 0.91
N LEU A 167 -1.39 11.26 1.20
CA LEU A 167 -1.19 12.09 2.38
C LEU A 167 -2.05 11.58 3.53
N TYR A 168 -1.45 11.53 4.71
CA TYR A 168 -2.09 11.22 5.97
C TYR A 168 -2.01 12.40 6.92
N THR A 169 -3.05 12.54 7.73
CA THR A 169 -3.11 13.50 8.84
C THR A 169 -3.40 12.78 10.15
N HIS A 170 -3.13 13.43 11.27
CA HIS A 170 -3.47 12.92 12.59
C HIS A 170 -4.85 13.46 13.01
N PRO A 171 -5.88 12.60 13.18
CA PRO A 171 -7.26 13.07 13.41
C PRO A 171 -7.45 13.84 14.72
N HIS A 172 -6.56 13.65 15.69
CA HIS A 172 -6.61 14.31 17.01
C HIS A 172 -5.45 15.28 17.27
N GLN A 173 -4.66 15.60 16.25
CA GLN A 173 -3.57 16.59 16.36
C GLN A 173 -3.66 17.51 15.16
N PRO A 174 -4.52 18.56 15.21
CA PRO A 174 -4.69 19.49 14.12
C PRO A 174 -3.42 20.34 14.00
N ASN A 175 -2.49 19.85 13.18
CA ASN A 175 -1.28 20.55 12.80
C ASN A 175 -1.09 20.41 11.28
N ASP A 176 -0.11 21.15 10.75
CA ASP A 176 0.20 21.13 9.32
C ASP A 176 1.20 20.01 8.96
N THR A 177 1.42 19.05 9.87
CA THR A 177 2.26 17.89 9.56
C THR A 177 1.45 16.90 8.73
N ARG A 178 2.06 16.37 7.68
CA ARG A 178 1.51 15.27 6.88
C ARG A 178 2.49 14.13 6.82
N HIS A 179 1.97 12.91 6.76
CA HIS A 179 2.79 11.77 6.36
C HIS A 179 2.47 11.43 4.91
N LEU A 180 3.51 11.34 4.09
CA LEU A 180 3.41 11.00 2.68
C LEU A 180 3.87 9.56 2.47
N LEU A 181 2.97 8.67 2.08
CA LEU A 181 3.33 7.34 1.58
C LEU A 181 3.37 7.38 0.06
N ILE A 182 4.55 7.15 -0.51
CA ILE A 182 4.76 7.00 -1.95
C ILE A 182 4.85 5.51 -2.25
N THR A 183 3.89 4.99 -3.00
CA THR A 183 3.78 3.56 -3.31
C THR A 183 4.01 3.30 -4.78
N ASN A 184 4.88 2.36 -5.12
CA ASN A 184 5.13 1.95 -6.50
C ASN A 184 3.84 1.41 -7.13
N ARG A 185 3.42 1.97 -8.27
CA ARG A 185 2.23 1.54 -9.00
C ARG A 185 2.42 0.18 -9.68
N HIS A 186 3.67 -0.21 -9.95
CA HIS A 186 4.04 -1.47 -10.60
C HIS A 186 4.43 -2.55 -9.58
N ALA A 187 3.83 -3.72 -9.71
CA ALA A 187 4.12 -4.86 -8.85
C ALA A 187 5.48 -5.51 -9.14
N ASP A 188 5.93 -5.48 -10.39
CA ASP A 188 7.08 -6.28 -10.87
C ASP A 188 8.21 -5.43 -11.48
N LYS A 189 8.09 -4.10 -11.46
CA LYS A 189 9.10 -3.18 -12.02
C LYS A 189 9.52 -2.14 -10.97
N PRO A 190 10.82 -1.77 -10.91
CA PRO A 190 11.23 -0.64 -10.11
C PRO A 190 10.58 0.66 -10.65
N ALA A 191 10.48 1.66 -9.80
CA ALA A 191 9.96 2.98 -10.15
C ALA A 191 10.92 4.07 -9.66
N THR A 192 11.16 5.06 -10.51
CA THR A 192 11.88 6.29 -10.19
C THR A 192 10.99 7.48 -10.49
N LEU A 193 10.75 8.32 -9.49
CA LEU A 193 9.89 9.48 -9.61
C LEU A 193 10.45 10.67 -8.83
N ARG A 194 10.04 11.86 -9.25
CA ARG A 194 10.36 13.12 -8.58
C ARG A 194 9.07 13.72 -8.06
N VAL A 195 9.03 14.05 -6.77
CA VAL A 195 7.87 14.66 -6.13
C VAL A 195 8.25 16.04 -5.61
N GLY A 196 7.59 17.07 -6.13
CA GLY A 196 7.71 18.43 -5.64
C GLY A 196 7.01 18.57 -4.29
N ILE A 197 7.75 19.03 -3.30
CA ILE A 197 7.29 19.40 -1.96
C ILE A 197 7.29 20.92 -1.88
N ASN A 198 6.23 21.49 -1.33
CA ASN A 198 6.19 22.93 -1.07
C ASN A 198 7.32 23.29 -0.08
N THR A 199 8.12 24.30 -0.41
CA THR A 199 9.33 24.67 0.36
C THR A 199 9.05 25.17 1.77
N ARG A 200 7.78 25.41 2.13
CA ARG A 200 7.33 25.63 3.50
C ARG A 200 7.40 24.38 4.38
N TYR A 201 7.67 23.20 3.80
CA TYR A 201 7.76 21.94 4.52
C TYR A 201 9.14 21.30 4.34
N ALA A 202 9.72 20.83 5.44
CA ALA A 202 10.84 19.92 5.44
C ALA A 202 10.34 18.48 5.35
N ALA A 203 11.03 17.66 4.57
CA ALA A 203 10.75 16.23 4.44
C ALA A 203 11.77 15.41 5.25
N ALA A 204 11.29 14.40 5.96
CA ALA A 204 12.11 13.37 6.58
C ALA A 204 11.61 11.98 6.17
N ARG A 205 12.50 11.09 5.74
CA ARG A 205 12.16 9.71 5.35
C ARG A 205 12.18 8.80 6.56
N TYR A 206 11.17 7.95 6.69
CA TYR A 206 11.15 6.91 7.71
C TYR A 206 12.13 5.79 7.35
N ASP A 207 13.00 5.44 8.30
CA ASP A 207 13.88 4.28 8.31
C ASP A 207 13.26 3.21 9.23
N PRO A 208 12.66 2.15 8.67
CA PRO A 208 12.01 1.09 9.45
C PRO A 208 12.99 0.31 10.34
N GLY A 209 14.26 0.17 9.92
CA GLY A 209 15.27 -0.60 10.65
C GLY A 209 15.75 0.14 11.90
N GLY A 210 15.82 1.47 11.84
CA GLY A 210 16.16 2.34 12.97
C GLY A 210 14.96 2.93 13.72
N ASP A 211 13.74 2.64 13.28
CA ASP A 211 12.47 3.22 13.78
C ASP A 211 12.51 4.75 13.96
N ARG A 212 13.05 5.46 12.96
CA ARG A 212 13.31 6.90 13.03
C ARG A 212 13.05 7.60 11.71
N TYR A 213 12.83 8.90 11.77
CA TYR A 213 12.78 9.76 10.59
C TYR A 213 14.14 10.45 10.40
N ALA A 214 14.73 10.30 9.22
CA ALA A 214 15.96 10.98 8.83
C ALA A 214 15.63 12.12 7.85
N PRO A 215 16.12 13.36 8.07
CA PRO A 215 15.92 14.47 7.14
C PRO A 215 16.39 14.11 5.73
N VAL A 216 15.63 14.53 4.73
CA VAL A 216 15.99 14.35 3.31
C VAL A 216 16.26 15.73 2.72
N ALA A 217 17.44 15.90 2.11
CA ALA A 217 17.76 17.12 1.40
C ALA A 217 16.91 17.19 0.11
N ALA A 218 15.76 17.87 0.17
CA ALA A 218 14.98 18.16 -1.02
C ALA A 218 15.70 19.26 -1.81
N ARG A 219 16.32 18.91 -2.93
CA ARG A 219 17.01 19.88 -3.79
C ARG A 219 15.96 20.77 -4.44
N SER A 220 15.95 22.05 -4.08
CA SER A 220 14.95 23.02 -4.57
C SER A 220 13.51 22.56 -4.32
N GLY A 221 13.24 21.88 -3.19
CA GLY A 221 11.91 21.37 -2.86
C GLY A 221 11.50 20.13 -3.65
N VAL A 222 12.43 19.38 -4.25
CA VAL A 222 12.11 18.13 -4.97
C VAL A 222 12.69 16.93 -4.24
N LEU A 223 11.86 15.90 -4.03
CA LEU A 223 12.27 14.58 -3.56
C LEU A 223 12.54 13.67 -4.76
N ASP A 224 13.76 13.17 -4.86
CA ASP A 224 14.12 12.08 -5.77
C ASP A 224 13.84 10.74 -5.08
N VAL A 225 12.95 9.93 -5.66
CA VAL A 225 12.46 8.70 -5.03
C VAL A 225 12.73 7.53 -5.97
N SER A 226 13.39 6.49 -5.46
CA SER A 226 13.57 5.21 -6.15
C SER A 226 12.97 4.09 -5.30
N LEU A 227 12.13 3.29 -5.91
CA LEU A 227 11.38 2.19 -5.30
C LEU A 227 11.68 0.89 -6.05
N ALA A 228 11.98 -0.17 -5.29
CA ALA A 228 11.99 -1.52 -5.83
C ALA A 228 10.57 -1.94 -6.29
N PRO A 229 10.45 -3.03 -7.08
CA PRO A 229 9.15 -3.62 -7.41
C PRO A 229 8.24 -3.79 -6.20
N GLY A 230 7.02 -3.23 -6.26
CA GLY A 230 6.03 -3.31 -5.19
C GLY A 230 6.37 -2.56 -3.88
N ALA A 231 7.50 -1.87 -3.81
CA ALA A 231 7.95 -1.17 -2.61
C ALA A 231 7.22 0.17 -2.40
N ALA A 232 7.36 0.72 -1.20
CA ALA A 232 6.89 2.06 -0.84
C ALA A 232 7.92 2.78 0.04
N ALA A 233 7.78 4.10 0.13
CA ALA A 233 8.57 4.94 1.03
C ALA A 233 7.66 5.88 1.81
N LEU A 234 7.84 5.93 3.13
CA LEU A 234 7.10 6.80 4.03
C LEU A 234 7.95 8.02 4.38
N TYR A 235 7.34 9.20 4.30
CA TYR A 235 7.94 10.47 4.66
C TYR A 235 7.05 11.20 5.66
N ARG A 236 7.65 12.06 6.47
CA ARG A 236 6.97 13.08 7.28
C ARG A 236 7.31 14.44 6.71
N LEU A 237 6.29 15.24 6.47
CA LEU A 237 6.35 16.62 6.01
C LEU A 237 5.97 17.52 7.17
N SER A 238 6.87 18.38 7.61
CA SER A 238 6.67 19.27 8.75
C SER A 238 6.97 20.71 8.34
N ALA A 239 6.15 21.67 8.79
CA ALA A 239 6.37 23.07 8.50
C ALA A 239 7.78 23.51 8.96
N THR A 240 8.47 24.30 8.13
CA THR A 240 9.76 24.91 8.42
C THR A 240 9.62 26.20 9.20
#